data_AF-A0A832BVW0-F1
#
_entry.id   AF-A0A832BVW0-F1
#
_cell.length_a   1.000
_cell.length_b   1.000
_cell.length_c   1.000
_cell.angle_alpha   90.00
_cell.angle_beta   90.00
_cell.angle_gamma   90.00
#
_symmetry.space_group_name_H-M   'P 1'
#
loop_
_entity.id
_entity.type
_entity.pdbx_description
1 polymer ?
#
loop_
_entity_poly.entity_id
_entity_poly.type
_entity_poly.pdbx_seq_one_letter_code
_entity_poly.pdbx_strand_id
1 'polypeptide(L)'
;MRLEASAVEEIIRRGVKPLHAFVALMLAALREFGVINFGVVHEVTKQVGEKMALIYGRGSSPSESLEKAASLLEVGQFEVVPNQGNLLFMLKSSTCRVCPKGVGGLELPGKLCPLVGLLAGFSGMKAEEARKEGSYCVMEFKA
;
A
#
# COMPACT_ATOMS: atom_id res chain seq x y z
N MET A 1 -4.18 10.53 19.62
CA MET A 1 -4.04 9.10 19.28
C MET A 1 -3.15 8.43 20.32
N ARG A 2 -3.67 7.45 21.07
CA ARG A 2 -2.88 6.64 22.02
C ARG A 2 -2.82 5.23 21.43
N LEU A 3 -1.62 4.75 21.12
CA LEU A 3 -1.44 3.36 20.67
C LEU A 3 -1.57 2.44 21.87
N GLU A 4 -2.47 1.47 21.80
CA GLU A 4 -2.61 0.44 22.83
C GLU A 4 -1.45 -0.56 22.74
N ALA A 5 -1.15 -1.24 23.85
CA ALA A 5 -0.05 -2.22 23.92
C ALA A 5 -0.19 -3.35 22.88
N SER A 6 -1.42 -3.79 22.61
CA SER A 6 -1.74 -4.78 21.58
C SER A 6 -1.40 -4.31 20.15
N ALA A 7 -1.54 -3.01 19.87
CA ALA A 7 -1.15 -2.43 18.58
C ALA A 7 0.38 -2.40 18.42
N VAL A 8 1.12 -2.17 19.51
CA VAL A 8 2.59 -2.19 19.51
C VAL A 8 3.12 -3.60 19.21
N GLU A 9 2.54 -4.63 19.83
CA GLU A 9 2.90 -6.03 19.55
C GLU A 9 2.64 -6.43 18.09
N GLU A 10 1.52 -6.00 17.51
CA GLU A 10 1.16 -6.24 16.11
C GLU A 10 2.18 -5.57 15.15
N ILE A 11 2.63 -4.34 15.46
CA ILE A 11 3.66 -3.60 14.70
C ILE A 11 5.01 -4.34 14.75
N ILE A 12 5.42 -4.81 15.92
CA ILE A 12 6.66 -5.59 16.10
C ILE A 12 6.57 -6.89 15.31
N ARG A 13 5.46 -7.62 15.42
CA ARG A 13 5.23 -8.90 14.71
C ARG A 13 5.29 -8.74 13.20
N ARG A 14 4.84 -7.61 12.66
CA ARG A 14 4.90 -7.28 11.22
C ARG A 14 6.31 -6.91 10.74
N GLY A 15 7.26 -6.70 11.66
CA GLY A 15 8.60 -6.20 11.32
C GLY A 15 8.56 -4.81 10.71
N VAL A 16 7.68 -3.94 11.21
CA VAL A 16 7.54 -2.55 10.75
C VAL A 16 8.82 -1.78 11.09
N LYS A 17 9.44 -1.17 10.07
CA LYS A 17 10.61 -0.29 10.25
C LYS A 17 10.15 1.14 10.61
N PRO A 18 11.03 1.97 11.20
CA PRO A 18 10.69 3.35 11.57
C PRO A 18 10.06 4.17 10.44
N LEU A 19 10.56 4.07 9.21
CA LEU A 19 9.99 4.78 8.06
C LEU A 19 8.59 4.28 7.67
N HIS A 20 8.32 2.98 7.80
CA HIS A 20 6.98 2.43 7.55
C HIS A 20 5.97 2.97 8.58
N ALA A 21 6.35 2.95 9.86
CA ALA A 21 5.54 3.51 10.94
C ALA A 21 5.28 5.00 10.73
N PHE A 22 6.33 5.77 10.40
CA PHE A 22 6.22 7.20 10.13
C PHE A 22 5.17 7.49 9.04
N VAL A 23 5.26 6.82 7.89
CA VAL A 23 4.30 7.04 6.77
C VAL A 23 2.88 6.64 7.18
N ALA A 24 2.70 5.46 7.80
CA ALA A 24 1.39 4.97 8.18
C ALA A 24 0.71 5.89 9.22
N LEU A 25 1.46 6.34 10.24
CA LEU A 25 0.98 7.25 11.28
C LEU A 25 0.67 8.64 10.72
N MET A 26 1.53 9.17 9.84
CA MET A 26 1.30 10.46 9.19
C MET A 26 0.02 10.44 8.35
N LEU A 27 -0.20 9.40 7.55
CA LEU A 27 -1.43 9.26 6.76
C LEU A 27 -2.66 9.10 7.66
N ALA A 28 -2.56 8.34 8.74
CA ALA A 28 -3.66 8.20 9.70
C ALA A 28 -4.04 9.56 10.31
N ALA A 29 -3.05 10.29 10.85
CA ALA A 29 -3.26 11.60 11.45
C ALA A 29 -3.86 12.60 10.45
N LEU A 30 -3.28 12.74 9.25
CA LEU A 30 -3.81 13.63 8.21
C LEU A 30 -5.27 13.32 7.86
N ARG A 31 -5.66 12.03 7.86
CA ARG A 31 -7.03 11.62 7.62
C ARG A 31 -7.95 11.99 8.78
N GLU A 32 -7.50 11.82 10.02
CA GLU A 32 -8.25 12.23 11.22
C GLU A 32 -8.51 13.74 11.26
N PHE A 33 -7.56 14.55 10.81
CA PHE A 33 -7.71 16.00 10.66
C PHE A 33 -8.50 16.41 9.41
N GLY A 34 -9.00 15.47 8.60
CA GLY A 34 -9.79 15.76 7.40
C GLY A 34 -8.99 16.35 6.23
N VAL A 35 -7.66 16.36 6.29
CA VAL A 35 -6.78 16.94 5.27
C VAL A 35 -6.76 16.09 3.99
N ILE A 36 -6.88 14.77 4.14
CA ILE A 36 -6.80 13.83 3.03
C ILE A 36 -8.02 12.89 2.97
N ASN A 37 -8.33 12.44 1.76
CA ASN A 37 -9.28 11.37 1.48
C ASN A 37 -8.62 10.32 0.56
N PHE A 38 -9.35 9.25 0.25
CA PHE A 38 -8.81 8.18 -0.61
C PHE A 38 -8.33 8.69 -1.96
N GLY A 39 -9.10 9.55 -2.63
CA GLY A 39 -8.74 10.09 -3.94
C GLY A 39 -7.45 10.91 -3.90
N VAL A 40 -7.28 11.74 -2.86
CA VAL A 40 -6.04 12.50 -2.65
C VAL A 40 -4.86 11.57 -2.41
N VAL A 41 -5.00 10.57 -1.52
CA VAL A 41 -3.92 9.61 -1.24
C VAL A 41 -3.57 8.82 -2.49
N HIS A 42 -4.57 8.34 -3.23
CA HIS A 42 -4.37 7.60 -4.47
C HIS A 42 -3.57 8.42 -5.48
N GLU A 43 -3.98 9.66 -5.76
CA GLU A 43 -3.32 10.49 -6.76
C GLU A 43 -1.90 10.90 -6.35
N VAL A 44 -1.71 11.33 -5.09
CA VAL A 44 -0.39 11.69 -4.59
C VAL A 44 0.56 10.49 -4.62
N THR A 45 0.10 9.33 -4.17
CA THR A 45 0.95 8.12 -4.17
C THR A 45 1.22 7.61 -5.56
N LYS A 46 0.30 7.77 -6.52
CA LYS A 46 0.54 7.50 -7.94
C LYS A 46 1.68 8.33 -8.50
N GLN A 47 1.67 9.65 -8.28
CA GLN A 47 2.77 10.52 -8.71
C GLN A 47 4.10 10.16 -8.04
N VAL A 48 4.08 9.73 -6.77
CA VAL A 48 5.26 9.19 -6.09
C VAL A 48 5.76 7.92 -6.79
N GLY A 49 4.86 6.98 -7.12
CA GLY A 49 5.18 5.75 -7.85
C GLY A 49 5.82 6.03 -9.22
N GLU A 50 5.28 7.00 -9.97
CA GLU A 50 5.84 7.44 -11.26
C GLU A 50 7.27 7.98 -11.10
N LYS A 51 7.51 8.83 -10.10
CA LYS A 51 8.84 9.37 -9.79
C LYS A 51 9.81 8.29 -9.32
N MET A 52 9.34 7.34 -8.51
CA MET A 52 10.14 6.19 -8.09
C MET A 52 10.54 5.33 -9.30
N ALA A 53 9.64 5.14 -10.27
CA ALA A 53 9.97 4.42 -11.50
C ALA A 53 11.05 5.14 -12.33
N LEU A 54 11.12 6.48 -12.30
CA LEU A 54 12.20 7.24 -12.93
C LEU A 54 13.55 7.08 -12.20
N ILE A 55 13.54 7.00 -10.86
CA ILE A 55 14.75 6.89 -10.04
C ILE A 55 15.30 5.46 -10.05
N TYR A 56 14.43 4.47 -9.85
CA TYR A 56 14.83 3.08 -9.62
C TYR A 56 14.63 2.19 -10.85
N GLY A 57 14.00 2.70 -11.91
CA GLY A 57 13.64 1.95 -13.11
C GLY A 57 12.45 1.00 -12.89
N ARG A 58 11.68 0.75 -13.94
CA ARG A 58 10.63 -0.29 -13.96
C ARG A 58 11.23 -1.69 -14.07
N GLY A 59 10.40 -2.71 -13.88
CA GLY A 59 10.71 -4.08 -14.29
C GLY A 59 10.60 -4.24 -15.81
N SER A 60 10.98 -5.41 -16.34
CA SER A 60 10.86 -5.70 -17.77
C SER A 60 9.40 -5.96 -18.20
N SER A 61 8.52 -6.22 -17.23
CA SER A 61 7.09 -6.37 -17.40
C SER A 61 6.30 -5.60 -16.33
N PRO A 62 4.97 -5.40 -16.52
CA PRO A 62 4.14 -4.80 -15.48
C PRO A 62 4.11 -5.61 -14.17
N SER A 63 4.11 -6.95 -14.23
CA SER A 63 4.20 -7.81 -13.03
C SER A 63 5.50 -7.56 -12.27
N GLU A 64 6.64 -7.62 -12.97
CA GLU A 64 7.94 -7.33 -12.35
C GLU A 64 8.01 -5.92 -11.78
N SER A 65 7.32 -4.95 -12.40
CA SER A 65 7.27 -3.58 -11.89
C SER A 65 6.48 -3.48 -10.58
N LEU A 66 5.36 -4.20 -10.47
CA LEU A 66 4.59 -4.30 -9.22
C LEU A 66 5.41 -4.97 -8.11
N GLU A 67 6.07 -6.10 -8.43
CA GLU A 67 6.92 -6.85 -7.50
C GLU A 67 8.11 -6.00 -7.03
N LYS A 68 8.77 -5.29 -7.96
CA LYS A 68 9.90 -4.41 -7.67
C LYS A 68 9.49 -3.26 -6.75
N ALA A 69 8.38 -2.58 -7.07
CA ALA A 69 7.88 -1.48 -6.23
C ALA A 69 7.56 -1.94 -4.80
N ALA A 70 6.86 -3.08 -4.68
CA ALA A 70 6.52 -3.68 -3.40
C ALA A 70 7.76 -4.10 -2.61
N SER A 71 8.78 -4.62 -3.28
CA SER A 71 10.04 -5.04 -2.68
C SER A 71 10.90 -3.85 -2.21
N LEU A 72 10.98 -2.78 -3.00
CA LEU A 72 11.71 -1.54 -2.63
C LEU A 72 11.18 -0.92 -1.33
N LEU A 73 9.87 -1.03 -1.10
CA LEU A 73 9.20 -0.52 0.08
C LEU A 73 8.99 -1.59 1.17
N GLU A 74 9.48 -2.80 0.93
CA GLU A 74 9.40 -3.94 1.85
C GLU A 74 8.00 -4.12 2.46
N VAL A 75 6.96 -4.03 1.62
CA VAL A 75 5.57 -3.79 2.07
C VAL A 75 4.96 -4.94 2.87
N GLY A 76 5.49 -6.15 2.75
CA GLY A 76 5.00 -7.38 3.40
C GLY A 76 5.15 -8.60 2.50
N GLN A 77 4.43 -9.68 2.82
CA GLN A 77 4.32 -10.88 1.98
C GLN A 77 3.24 -10.67 0.93
N PHE A 78 3.60 -10.75 -0.34
CA PHE A 78 2.69 -10.53 -1.46
C PHE A 78 2.94 -11.52 -2.60
N GLU A 79 1.94 -11.63 -3.49
CA GLU A 79 2.01 -12.38 -4.74
C GLU A 79 1.40 -11.51 -5.85
N VAL A 80 1.90 -11.68 -7.08
CA VAL A 80 1.32 -11.07 -8.28
C VAL A 80 0.90 -12.19 -9.21
N VAL A 81 -0.39 -12.28 -9.49
CA VAL A 81 -0.97 -13.37 -10.29
C VAL A 81 -1.71 -12.83 -11.52
N PRO A 82 -1.58 -13.47 -12.69
CA PRO A 82 -2.39 -13.12 -13.85
C PRO A 82 -3.89 -13.40 -13.61
N ASN A 83 -4.76 -12.53 -14.12
CA ASN A 83 -6.21 -12.70 -14.09
C ASN A 83 -6.87 -12.13 -15.34
N GLN A 84 -7.24 -12.98 -16.31
CA GLN A 84 -8.02 -12.59 -17.50
C GLN A 84 -7.49 -11.35 -18.26
N GLY A 85 -6.17 -11.24 -18.44
CA GLY A 85 -5.52 -10.10 -19.10
C GLY A 85 -5.18 -8.92 -18.16
N ASN A 86 -5.60 -9.01 -16.89
CA ASN A 86 -5.21 -8.11 -15.80
C ASN A 86 -4.18 -8.79 -14.89
N LEU A 87 -3.66 -8.05 -13.92
CA LEU A 87 -2.83 -8.57 -12.84
C LEU A 87 -3.53 -8.35 -11.49
N LEU A 88 -3.52 -9.36 -10.63
CA LEU A 88 -3.92 -9.22 -9.23
C LEU A 88 -2.68 -9.14 -8.36
N PHE A 89 -2.55 -8.06 -7.62
CA PHE A 89 -1.59 -7.94 -6.53
C PHE A 89 -2.28 -8.33 -5.23
N MET A 90 -1.79 -9.39 -4.59
CA MET A 90 -2.37 -9.97 -3.37
C MET A 90 -1.41 -9.78 -2.22
N LEU A 91 -1.71 -8.87 -1.29
CA LEU A 91 -0.89 -8.61 -0.10
C LEU A 91 -1.49 -9.27 1.13
N LYS A 92 -0.74 -10.13 1.82
CA LYS A 92 -1.21 -10.73 3.08
C LYS A 92 -1.38 -9.63 4.14
N SER A 93 -2.62 -9.37 4.52
CA SER A 93 -2.98 -8.16 5.28
C SER A 93 -2.28 -8.10 6.65
N SER A 94 -2.04 -9.26 7.28
CA SER A 94 -1.33 -9.38 8.56
C SER A 94 0.17 -9.08 8.48
N THR A 95 0.70 -8.84 7.28
CA THR A 95 2.12 -8.55 7.05
C THR A 95 2.33 -7.16 6.45
N CYS A 96 1.26 -6.45 6.11
CA CYS A 96 1.35 -5.12 5.51
C CYS A 96 1.95 -4.11 6.49
N ARG A 97 3.09 -3.54 6.12
CA ARG A 97 3.88 -2.63 6.97
C ARG A 97 3.51 -1.16 6.82
N VAL A 98 2.82 -0.80 5.74
CA VAL A 98 2.45 0.60 5.42
C VAL A 98 0.96 0.88 5.54
N CYS A 99 0.20 -0.01 6.19
CA CYS A 99 -1.25 0.13 6.32
C CYS A 99 -1.62 1.22 7.34
N PRO A 100 -2.30 2.32 6.93
CA PRO A 100 -2.68 3.37 7.88
C PRO A 100 -3.66 2.88 8.95
N LYS A 101 -4.47 1.85 8.67
CA LYS A 101 -5.33 1.21 9.67
C LYS A 101 -4.52 0.30 10.60
N GLY A 102 -3.85 -0.70 10.02
CA GLY A 102 -3.20 -1.76 10.81
C GLY A 102 -1.88 -1.38 11.46
N VAL A 103 -1.25 -0.28 11.05
CA VAL A 103 -0.01 0.25 11.63
C VAL A 103 -0.22 1.65 12.17
N GLY A 104 -0.96 2.49 11.44
CA GLY A 104 -1.23 3.87 11.83
C GLY A 104 -2.37 4.05 12.84
N GLY A 105 -3.15 3.01 13.15
CA GLY A 105 -4.26 3.07 14.11
C GLY A 105 -5.49 3.85 13.63
N LEU A 106 -5.66 4.03 12.31
CA LEU A 106 -6.80 4.76 11.76
C LEU A 106 -8.11 3.98 11.91
N GLU A 107 -9.01 4.50 12.76
CA GLU A 107 -10.34 3.93 13.02
C GLU A 107 -11.44 4.45 12.06
N LEU A 108 -11.17 5.55 11.32
CA LEU A 108 -12.18 6.14 10.44
C LEU A 108 -12.63 5.21 9.31
N PRO A 109 -13.92 5.27 8.93
CA PRO A 109 -14.44 4.49 7.81
C PRO A 109 -13.82 4.94 6.47
N GLY A 110 -13.81 4.01 5.51
CA GLY A 110 -13.29 4.22 4.17
C GLY A 110 -11.91 3.61 3.91
N LYS A 111 -11.44 3.79 2.68
CA LYS A 111 -10.16 3.28 2.15
C LYS A 111 -9.10 4.37 2.25
N LEU A 112 -7.88 4.01 2.64
CA LEU A 112 -6.74 4.94 2.66
C LEU A 112 -5.42 4.24 2.29
N CYS A 113 -5.51 3.12 1.56
CA CYS A 113 -4.34 2.34 1.20
C CYS A 113 -3.43 3.14 0.25
N PRO A 114 -2.16 3.43 0.62
CA PRO A 114 -1.25 4.18 -0.25
C PRO A 114 -0.71 3.32 -1.39
N LEU A 115 -0.81 1.98 -1.29
CA LEU A 115 -0.23 1.06 -2.28
C LEU A 115 -0.98 1.07 -3.61
N VAL A 116 -2.28 1.37 -3.61
CA VAL A 116 -3.10 1.33 -4.84
C VAL A 116 -2.53 2.33 -5.87
N GLY A 117 -2.43 3.60 -5.47
CA GLY A 117 -1.86 4.63 -6.33
C GLY A 117 -0.39 4.39 -6.60
N LEU A 118 0.40 4.10 -5.56
CA LEU A 118 1.84 3.89 -5.70
C LEU A 118 2.21 2.81 -6.71
N LEU A 119 1.58 1.64 -6.61
CA LEU A 119 1.83 0.52 -7.51
C LEU A 119 1.33 0.83 -8.93
N ALA A 120 0.22 1.55 -9.06
CA ALA A 120 -0.30 2.01 -10.35
C ALA A 120 0.71 2.92 -11.06
N GLY A 121 1.19 3.95 -10.37
CA GLY A 121 2.16 4.90 -10.93
C GLY A 121 3.51 4.26 -11.25
N PHE A 122 3.98 3.37 -10.38
CA PHE A 122 5.25 2.68 -10.61
C PHE A 122 5.17 1.72 -11.81
N SER A 123 4.12 0.90 -11.88
CA SER A 123 3.93 -0.06 -12.99
C SER A 123 3.49 0.59 -14.30
N GLY A 124 2.87 1.77 -14.24
CA GLY A 124 2.22 2.41 -15.38
C GLY A 124 0.82 1.84 -15.68
N MET A 125 0.31 0.93 -14.84
CA MET A 125 -1.02 0.35 -14.99
C MET A 125 -2.10 1.18 -14.29
N LYS A 126 -3.37 0.96 -14.66
CA LYS A 126 -4.51 1.47 -13.91
C LYS A 126 -4.86 0.49 -12.79
N ALA A 127 -5.02 0.99 -11.57
CA ALA A 127 -5.42 0.16 -10.43
C ALA A 127 -6.88 0.40 -10.05
N GLU A 128 -7.54 -0.70 -9.66
CA GLU A 128 -8.79 -0.63 -8.92
C GLU A 128 -8.53 -0.54 -7.41
N GLU A 129 -9.56 -0.13 -6.66
CA GLU A 129 -9.44 0.02 -5.22
C GLU A 129 -9.12 -1.31 -4.53
N ALA A 130 -8.27 -1.25 -3.51
CA ALA A 130 -8.00 -2.41 -2.67
C ALA A 130 -9.29 -2.94 -2.01
N ARG A 131 -9.46 -4.26 -2.06
CA ARG A 131 -10.55 -5.00 -1.40
C ARG A 131 -9.96 -6.09 -0.51
N LYS A 132 -10.63 -6.39 0.61
CA LYS A 132 -10.18 -7.45 1.52
C LYS A 132 -10.87 -8.75 1.13
N GLU A 133 -10.09 -9.77 0.81
CA GLU A 133 -10.57 -11.12 0.49
C GLU A 133 -9.86 -12.11 1.41
N GLY A 134 -10.58 -12.64 2.40
CA GLY A 134 -10.00 -13.47 3.44
C GLY A 134 -8.85 -12.77 4.19
N SER A 135 -7.65 -13.35 4.12
CA SER A 135 -6.42 -12.85 4.74
C SER A 135 -5.60 -11.90 3.84
N TYR A 136 -6.11 -11.57 2.64
CA TYR A 136 -5.42 -10.75 1.65
C TYR A 136 -6.12 -9.42 1.40
N CYS A 137 -5.32 -8.40 1.11
CA CYS A 137 -5.75 -7.20 0.41
C CYS A 137 -5.43 -7.39 -1.07
N VAL A 138 -6.46 -7.46 -1.90
CA VAL A 138 -6.37 -7.69 -3.33
C VAL A 138 -6.55 -6.36 -4.06
N MET A 139 -5.66 -6.10 -5.01
CA MET A 139 -5.68 -4.94 -5.90
C MET A 139 -5.58 -5.44 -7.34
N GLU A 140 -6.48 -4.99 -8.21
CA GLU A 140 -6.49 -5.40 -9.61
C GLU A 140 -5.89 -4.29 -10.48
N PHE A 141 -5.00 -4.67 -11.39
CA PHE A 141 -4.27 -3.78 -12.28
C PHE A 141 -4.58 -4.12 -13.73
N LYS A 142 -5.05 -3.12 -14.47
CA LYS A 142 -5.42 -3.21 -15.89
C LYS A 142 -4.37 -2.47 -16.72
N ALA A 143 -3.96 -3.07 -17.83
CA ALA A 143 -3.06 -2.46 -18.79
C ALA A 143 -3.64 -1.16 -19.38
#